data_AF-A0ABD3M2V5-F1
#
_entry.id   AF-A0ABD3M2V5-F1
#
_cell.length_a   1.000
_cell.length_b   1.000
_cell.length_c   1.000
_cell.angle_alpha   90.00
_cell.angle_beta   90.00
_cell.angle_gamma   90.00
#
_symmetry.space_group_name_H-M   'P 1'
#
loop_
_entity.id
_entity.type
_entity.pdbx_description
1 polymer ?
#
loop_
_entity_poly.entity_id
_entity_poly.type
_entity_poly.pdbx_seq_one_letter_code
_entity_poly.pdbx_strand_id
1 'polypeptide(L)'
;MFTAATRFGTRYAAPAAASGALLALSSYYSDGAQVKVKAEAAASAVVDINAVKKSISELIDDDAERRGDGTSLTGTFVRLAWHCAGTYSKVDGSGGSNGARMRFDPEASWGANAGLDIPRKALENVKAKHPDISYADLYTLAGVVAVEEAGGPKIPFRLGRTDATSGETSPKECGLPDADKGSRKNTIQHIRDVFYRMGFSDREIVALLGAHALGRCHTDRSGYWGPWTFAENTFSNEYFRLLLEERWSPKVSHNCKPWDGPDQFEDSTGKLMMLPSDMVLIQDPAFRKVVELYAKDESAFFKDFASAFAKLLDLGVEFPSTKPWYQFW
;
A
#
# COMPACT_ATOMS: atom_id res chain seq x y z
N MET A 1 -73.34 10.48 4.13
CA MET A 1 -73.22 11.88 3.67
C MET A 1 -72.16 11.86 2.56
N PHE A 2 -72.42 12.18 1.29
CA PHE A 2 -72.89 13.47 0.70
C PHE A 2 -71.91 14.62 1.02
N THR A 3 -71.34 15.44 0.12
CA THR A 3 -71.15 15.49 -1.37
C THR A 3 -70.14 16.65 -1.68
N ALA A 4 -69.50 16.90 -2.85
CA ALA A 4 -69.41 16.33 -4.21
C ALA A 4 -67.96 16.53 -4.77
N ALA A 5 -67.52 16.08 -5.97
CA ALA A 5 -67.61 16.66 -7.34
C ALA A 5 -67.17 18.16 -7.50
N THR A 6 -66.52 18.64 -8.59
CA THR A 6 -66.52 18.15 -10.00
C THR A 6 -65.25 18.55 -10.84
N ARG A 7 -65.06 17.83 -11.96
CA ARG A 7 -64.19 17.90 -13.18
C ARG A 7 -63.87 19.31 -13.78
N PHE A 8 -63.05 19.55 -14.83
CA PHE A 8 -62.58 18.80 -16.05
C PHE A 8 -61.10 19.15 -16.36
N GLY A 9 -60.27 18.44 -17.16
CA GLY A 9 -60.34 18.05 -18.59
C GLY A 9 -59.38 18.93 -19.42
N THR A 10 -58.67 18.55 -20.49
CA THR A 10 -58.65 17.33 -21.35
C THR A 10 -57.26 17.11 -21.98
N ARG A 11 -56.98 15.91 -22.53
CA ARG A 11 -55.77 15.60 -23.34
C ARG A 11 -55.93 16.07 -24.79
N TYR A 12 -54.83 16.36 -25.49
CA TYR A 12 -54.65 16.06 -26.92
C TYR A 12 -53.16 15.73 -27.23
N ALA A 13 -52.89 15.19 -28.42
CA ALA A 13 -51.64 14.50 -28.76
C ALA A 13 -50.76 15.27 -29.78
N ALA A 14 -49.52 14.80 -29.94
CA ALA A 14 -48.55 15.32 -30.91
C ALA A 14 -48.76 14.79 -32.34
N PRO A 15 -48.21 15.48 -33.34
CA PRO A 15 -47.59 14.86 -34.51
C PRO A 15 -46.07 15.12 -34.55
N ALA A 16 -45.37 14.55 -35.55
CA ALA A 16 -43.90 14.44 -35.56
C ALA A 16 -43.21 15.12 -36.75
N ALA A 17 -41.90 15.36 -36.55
CA ALA A 17 -40.80 15.39 -37.52
C ALA A 17 -40.92 16.20 -38.84
N ALA A 18 -39.99 17.13 -39.02
CA ALA A 18 -39.48 17.55 -40.32
C ALA A 18 -37.99 17.91 -40.21
N SER A 19 -37.18 17.53 -41.21
CA SER A 19 -35.75 17.84 -41.29
C SER A 19 -35.50 18.99 -42.26
N GLY A 20 -34.51 19.84 -41.98
CA GLY A 20 -34.06 20.87 -42.92
C GLY A 20 -32.97 21.76 -42.34
N ALA A 21 -31.89 21.93 -43.09
CA ALA A 21 -30.83 22.88 -42.79
C ALA A 21 -30.62 23.81 -43.98
N LEU A 22 -30.36 25.10 -43.74
CA LEU A 22 -29.26 25.79 -44.41
C LEU A 22 -28.87 27.11 -43.73
N LEU A 23 -27.63 27.50 -44.02
CA LEU A 23 -26.91 28.69 -43.61
C LEU A 23 -27.67 30.02 -43.79
N ALA A 24 -27.47 30.93 -42.82
CA ALA A 24 -27.56 32.38 -43.05
C ALA A 24 -26.36 33.05 -42.38
N LEU A 25 -25.45 33.63 -43.18
CA LEU A 25 -24.34 34.46 -42.69
C LEU A 25 -24.85 35.87 -42.41
N SER A 26 -24.60 36.38 -41.20
CA SER A 26 -24.79 37.80 -40.88
C SER A 26 -23.66 38.28 -39.99
N SER A 27 -22.80 39.15 -40.53
CA SER A 27 -21.71 39.79 -39.79
C SER A 27 -22.18 41.14 -39.26
N TYR A 28 -22.23 41.28 -37.93
CA TYR A 28 -22.38 42.57 -37.26
C TYR A 28 -21.27 42.76 -36.22
N TYR A 29 -20.69 43.97 -36.21
CA TYR A 29 -19.61 44.39 -35.33
C TYR A 29 -20.15 45.51 -34.41
N SER A 30 -20.26 45.24 -33.11
CA SER A 30 -20.44 46.16 -31.96
C SER A 30 -20.99 45.35 -30.77
N ASP A 31 -20.65 45.62 -29.51
CA ASP A 31 -19.51 46.37 -28.95
C ASP A 31 -19.12 45.74 -27.58
N GLY A 32 -18.13 46.29 -26.89
CA GLY A 32 -17.39 45.66 -25.79
C GLY A 32 -18.19 45.02 -24.64
N ALA A 33 -18.15 43.69 -24.58
CA ALA A 33 -18.28 42.90 -23.34
C ALA A 33 -17.58 41.53 -23.47
N GLN A 34 -16.23 41.52 -23.56
CA GLN A 34 -15.45 40.28 -23.54
C GLN A 34 -15.47 39.63 -22.14
N VAL A 35 -16.53 38.86 -21.85
CA VAL A 35 -16.58 37.93 -20.72
C VAL A 35 -15.57 36.82 -20.98
N LYS A 36 -14.31 37.06 -20.59
CA LYS A 36 -13.27 36.04 -20.57
C LYS A 36 -13.64 34.98 -19.53
N VAL A 37 -14.34 33.95 -19.99
CA VAL A 37 -14.36 32.65 -19.29
C VAL A 37 -12.92 32.18 -19.23
N LYS A 38 -12.28 32.36 -18.06
CA LYS A 38 -11.00 31.73 -17.73
C LYS A 38 -11.22 30.23 -17.60
N ALA A 39 -11.30 29.56 -18.75
CA ALA A 39 -10.85 28.18 -18.86
C ALA A 39 -9.31 28.18 -18.74
N GLU A 40 -8.81 28.50 -17.54
CA GLU A 40 -7.44 28.19 -17.18
C GLU A 40 -7.36 26.67 -17.08
N ALA A 41 -6.99 26.05 -18.21
CA ALA A 41 -6.47 24.70 -18.21
C ALA A 41 -5.28 24.71 -17.27
N ALA A 42 -5.49 24.21 -16.04
CA ALA A 42 -4.46 24.14 -15.03
C ALA A 42 -3.30 23.34 -15.63
N ALA A 43 -2.18 24.01 -15.89
CA ALA A 43 -0.97 23.33 -16.26
C ALA A 43 -0.64 22.40 -15.09
N SER A 44 -0.64 21.08 -15.34
CA SER A 44 -0.40 20.07 -14.31
C SER A 44 0.87 20.44 -13.56
N ALA A 45 0.72 20.86 -12.30
CA ALA A 45 1.84 21.32 -11.52
C ALA A 45 2.86 20.19 -11.41
N VAL A 46 4.13 20.53 -11.63
CA VAL A 46 5.21 19.55 -11.64
C VAL A 46 5.54 19.23 -10.19
N VAL A 47 5.18 18.02 -9.75
CA VAL A 47 5.44 17.53 -8.40
C VAL A 47 6.94 17.62 -8.08
N ASP A 48 7.31 18.48 -7.14
CA ASP A 48 8.65 18.50 -6.55
C ASP A 48 8.79 17.31 -5.59
N ILE A 49 9.18 16.17 -6.15
CA ILE A 49 9.34 14.93 -5.41
C ILE A 49 10.42 15.02 -4.30
N ASN A 50 11.38 15.95 -4.40
CA ASN A 50 12.38 16.13 -3.35
C ASN A 50 11.76 16.86 -2.15
N ALA A 51 10.91 17.87 -2.40
CA ALA A 51 10.14 18.53 -1.35
C ALA A 51 9.10 17.58 -0.71
N VAL A 52 8.52 16.66 -1.49
CA VAL A 52 7.66 15.59 -0.96
C VAL A 52 8.47 14.60 -0.11
N LYS A 53 9.61 14.04 -0.59
CA LYS A 53 10.47 13.15 0.22
C LYS A 53 10.83 13.83 1.53
N LYS A 54 11.36 15.05 1.50
CA LYS A 54 11.74 15.79 2.71
C LYS A 54 10.57 15.91 3.70
N SER A 55 9.35 16.14 3.22
CA SER A 55 8.16 16.23 4.07
C SER A 55 7.70 14.88 4.64
N ILE A 56 8.14 13.75 4.07
CA ILE A 56 7.94 12.41 4.61
C ILE A 56 9.03 12.08 5.63
N SER A 57 10.31 12.34 5.32
CA SER A 57 11.42 12.21 6.27
C SER A 57 11.17 13.04 7.53
N GLU A 58 10.74 14.31 7.37
CA GLU A 58 10.29 15.18 8.46
C GLU A 58 9.21 14.55 9.35
N LEU A 59 8.32 13.69 8.83
CA LEU A 59 7.32 12.98 9.63
C LEU A 59 7.87 11.72 10.31
N ILE A 60 8.87 11.07 9.73
CA ILE A 60 9.51 9.88 10.32
C ILE A 60 10.33 10.30 11.54
N ASP A 61 11.13 11.36 11.41
CA ASP A 61 11.89 11.97 12.51
C ASP A 61 10.96 12.42 13.64
N ASP A 62 9.91 13.18 13.30
CA ASP A 62 8.87 13.68 14.23
C ASP A 62 8.12 12.57 14.99
N ASP A 63 8.12 11.34 14.48
CA ASP A 63 7.44 10.19 15.10
C ASP A 63 8.40 9.37 15.98
N ALA A 64 9.64 9.22 15.53
CA ALA A 64 10.72 8.58 16.30
C ALA A 64 11.02 9.31 17.61
N GLU A 65 10.90 10.65 17.64
CA GLU A 65 11.02 11.43 18.89
C GLU A 65 9.83 11.25 19.87
N ARG A 66 8.70 10.69 19.43
CA ARG A 66 7.40 10.84 20.14
C ARG A 66 6.72 9.55 20.61
N ARG A 67 7.20 8.36 20.24
CA ARG A 67 6.53 7.09 20.59
C ARG A 67 7.31 6.21 21.57
N GLY A 68 6.58 5.70 22.56
CA GLY A 68 7.07 4.76 23.58
C GLY A 68 6.40 3.39 23.57
N ASP A 69 5.58 3.08 22.55
CA ASP A 69 4.86 1.81 22.39
C ASP A 69 5.57 0.80 21.45
N GLY A 70 6.54 1.27 20.67
CA GLY A 70 7.19 0.51 19.60
C GLY A 70 6.46 0.55 18.25
N THR A 71 5.41 1.36 18.09
CA THR A 71 4.96 1.73 16.74
C THR A 71 5.96 2.74 16.16
N SER A 72 6.22 2.69 14.85
CA SER A 72 6.86 3.78 14.11
C SER A 72 6.15 4.04 12.77
N LEU A 73 6.20 5.29 12.30
CA LEU A 73 5.82 5.60 10.92
C LEU A 73 6.73 4.90 9.90
N THR A 74 7.99 4.62 10.22
CA THR A 74 8.92 3.85 9.38
C THR A 74 8.33 2.50 8.97
N GLY A 75 8.06 1.60 9.93
CA GLY A 75 7.50 0.27 9.62
C GLY A 75 6.07 0.35 9.04
N THR A 76 5.26 1.32 9.49
CA THR A 76 3.87 1.42 9.04
C THR A 76 3.69 2.08 7.66
N PHE A 77 4.63 2.90 7.19
CA PHE A 77 4.68 3.38 5.79
C PHE A 77 5.10 2.26 4.83
N VAL A 78 6.09 1.44 5.18
CA VAL A 78 6.46 0.25 4.38
C VAL A 78 5.28 -0.71 4.30
N ARG A 79 4.58 -0.96 5.42
CA ARG A 79 3.35 -1.76 5.42
C ARG A 79 2.23 -1.12 4.59
N LEU A 80 2.00 0.20 4.67
CA LEU A 80 0.98 0.87 3.85
C LEU A 80 1.24 0.69 2.36
N ALA A 81 2.49 0.93 1.92
CA ALA A 81 2.91 0.73 0.54
C ALA A 81 2.78 -0.74 0.09
N TRP A 82 3.19 -1.69 0.94
CA TRP A 82 2.98 -3.13 0.70
C TRP A 82 1.49 -3.47 0.54
N HIS A 83 0.63 -3.04 1.45
CA HIS A 83 -0.78 -3.40 1.42
C HIS A 83 -1.54 -2.75 0.25
N CYS A 84 -1.21 -1.51 -0.16
CA CYS A 84 -1.80 -0.89 -1.34
C CYS A 84 -1.43 -1.64 -2.64
N ALA A 85 -0.18 -2.11 -2.77
CA ALA A 85 0.25 -2.87 -3.95
C ALA A 85 -0.15 -4.36 -3.90
N GLY A 86 -0.15 -4.96 -2.71
CA GLY A 86 -0.35 -6.39 -2.44
C GLY A 86 -1.73 -6.95 -2.80
N THR A 87 -2.69 -6.06 -3.11
CA THR A 87 -4.00 -6.43 -3.65
C THR A 87 -3.94 -6.86 -5.12
N TYR A 88 -2.83 -6.60 -5.84
CA TYR A 88 -2.74 -6.82 -7.28
C TYR A 88 -2.98 -8.27 -7.73
N SER A 89 -3.59 -8.42 -8.90
CA SER A 89 -3.82 -9.68 -9.60
C SER A 89 -3.41 -9.56 -11.07
N LYS A 90 -2.38 -10.32 -11.49
CA LYS A 90 -1.95 -10.39 -12.90
C LYS A 90 -2.92 -11.16 -13.80
N VAL A 91 -3.98 -11.75 -13.23
CA VAL A 91 -4.95 -12.60 -13.94
C VAL A 91 -6.02 -11.76 -14.63
N ASP A 92 -6.42 -10.66 -14.00
CA ASP A 92 -7.49 -9.75 -14.43
C ASP A 92 -7.09 -8.26 -14.38
N GLY A 93 -5.87 -7.94 -13.93
CA GLY A 93 -5.38 -6.57 -13.78
C GLY A 93 -5.98 -5.82 -12.58
N SER A 94 -6.72 -6.51 -11.71
CA SER A 94 -7.38 -5.88 -10.55
C SER A 94 -6.40 -5.58 -9.41
N GLY A 95 -6.80 -4.66 -8.52
CA GLY A 95 -5.97 -4.23 -7.38
C GLY A 95 -4.73 -3.43 -7.80
N GLY A 96 -3.70 -3.48 -6.98
CA GLY A 96 -2.45 -2.73 -7.17
C GLY A 96 -2.51 -1.29 -6.63
N SER A 97 -1.34 -0.66 -6.58
CA SER A 97 -1.13 0.62 -5.87
C SER A 97 -1.86 1.81 -6.50
N ASN A 98 -2.21 1.73 -7.78
CA ASN A 98 -2.92 2.78 -8.49
C ASN A 98 -4.29 3.06 -7.85
N GLY A 99 -4.67 4.33 -7.75
CA GLY A 99 -5.94 4.78 -7.17
C GLY A 99 -5.93 5.06 -5.66
N ALA A 100 -4.97 4.54 -4.88
CA ALA A 100 -4.97 4.62 -3.41
C ALA A 100 -6.35 4.30 -2.79
N ARG A 101 -6.93 3.17 -3.20
CA ARG A 101 -8.32 2.78 -2.90
C ARG A 101 -8.58 2.53 -1.41
N MET A 102 -7.55 2.11 -0.66
CA MET A 102 -7.54 2.02 0.81
C MET A 102 -7.88 3.33 1.58
N ARG A 103 -8.10 4.46 0.89
CA ARG A 103 -8.75 5.65 1.46
C ARG A 103 -10.26 5.49 1.67
N PHE A 104 -10.88 4.50 1.02
CA PHE A 104 -12.33 4.31 0.95
C PHE A 104 -12.74 2.90 1.35
N ASP A 105 -13.98 2.73 1.80
CA ASP A 105 -14.59 1.42 1.97
C ASP A 105 -14.86 0.74 0.61
N PRO A 106 -14.72 -0.60 0.52
CA PRO A 106 -14.46 -1.52 1.63
C PRO A 106 -12.97 -1.64 2.03
N GLU A 107 -12.03 -1.28 1.16
CA GLU A 107 -10.59 -1.54 1.31
C GLU A 107 -9.96 -0.88 2.55
N ALA A 108 -10.48 0.28 2.98
CA ALA A 108 -10.06 0.99 4.19
C ALA A 108 -10.34 0.22 5.49
N SER A 109 -11.37 -0.63 5.51
CA SER A 109 -11.93 -1.31 6.69
C SER A 109 -11.69 -2.82 6.72
N TRP A 110 -10.93 -3.37 5.76
CA TRP A 110 -10.53 -4.78 5.76
C TRP A 110 -9.72 -5.17 6.99
N GLY A 111 -9.93 -6.39 7.50
CA GLY A 111 -9.26 -6.87 8.71
C GLY A 111 -7.73 -6.86 8.55
N ALA A 112 -7.24 -7.27 7.38
CA ALA A 112 -5.82 -7.24 7.04
C ALA A 112 -5.23 -5.81 7.01
N ASN A 113 -6.04 -4.77 6.87
CA ASN A 113 -5.62 -3.36 6.81
C ASN A 113 -5.77 -2.62 8.15
N ALA A 114 -6.12 -3.30 9.23
CA ALA A 114 -6.23 -2.71 10.57
C ALA A 114 -4.95 -1.96 11.00
N GLY A 115 -5.12 -0.76 11.55
CA GLY A 115 -4.04 0.15 11.95
C GLY A 115 -3.36 0.91 10.80
N LEU A 116 -3.76 0.71 9.53
CA LEU A 116 -3.24 1.50 8.41
C LEU A 116 -3.95 2.86 8.24
N ASP A 117 -5.00 3.13 9.01
CA ASP A 117 -5.58 4.47 9.19
C ASP A 117 -4.56 5.45 9.78
N ILE A 118 -3.67 4.99 10.68
CA ILE A 118 -2.64 5.80 11.33
C ILE A 118 -1.65 6.40 10.30
N PRO A 119 -0.93 5.63 9.46
CA PRO A 119 -0.05 6.19 8.44
C PRO A 119 -0.81 6.95 7.34
N ARG A 120 -2.02 6.53 6.94
CA ARG A 120 -2.86 7.32 6.01
C ARG A 120 -3.11 8.72 6.55
N LYS A 121 -3.56 8.83 7.82
CA LYS A 121 -3.83 10.10 8.51
C LYS A 121 -2.59 10.96 8.71
N ALA A 122 -1.41 10.36 8.92
CA ALA A 122 -0.15 11.10 9.01
C ALA A 122 0.20 11.77 7.66
N LEU A 123 0.01 11.04 6.55
CA LEU A 123 0.34 11.53 5.20
C LEU A 123 -0.61 12.64 4.69
N GLU A 124 -1.79 12.83 5.30
CA GLU A 124 -2.65 13.99 5.03
C GLU A 124 -1.91 15.33 5.24
N ASN A 125 -1.00 15.41 6.22
CA ASN A 125 -0.16 16.59 6.43
C ASN A 125 0.83 16.83 5.29
N VAL A 126 1.33 15.77 4.66
CA VAL A 126 2.20 15.86 3.46
C VAL A 126 1.36 16.26 2.24
N LYS A 127 0.19 15.66 2.06
CA LYS A 127 -0.74 16.00 0.98
C LYS A 127 -1.24 17.45 1.05
N ALA A 128 -1.41 17.99 2.26
CA ALA A 128 -1.75 19.39 2.47
C ALA A 128 -0.60 20.36 2.11
N LYS A 129 0.66 19.98 2.36
CA LYS A 129 1.86 20.70 1.88
C LYS A 129 2.01 20.59 0.35
N HIS A 130 1.68 19.42 -0.22
CA HIS A 130 1.94 19.05 -1.61
C HIS A 130 0.64 18.59 -2.30
N PRO A 131 -0.26 19.51 -2.68
CA PRO A 131 -1.56 19.16 -3.25
C PRO A 131 -1.47 18.40 -4.58
N ASP A 132 -0.36 18.52 -5.30
CA ASP A 132 -0.20 18.05 -6.67
C ASP A 132 0.22 16.57 -6.81
N ILE A 133 0.79 15.94 -5.77
CA ILE A 133 1.07 14.50 -5.79
C ILE A 133 -0.22 13.71 -5.52
N SER A 134 -0.47 12.63 -6.27
CA SER A 134 -1.59 11.73 -5.96
C SER A 134 -1.39 11.04 -4.61
N TYR A 135 -2.47 10.65 -3.93
CA TYR A 135 -2.35 9.76 -2.76
C TYR A 135 -1.69 8.43 -3.14
N ALA A 136 -1.92 7.94 -4.36
CA ALA A 136 -1.31 6.71 -4.87
C ALA A 136 0.22 6.80 -5.03
N ASP A 137 0.75 7.90 -5.55
CA ASP A 137 2.20 8.13 -5.55
C ASP A 137 2.72 8.48 -4.15
N LEU A 138 1.95 9.21 -3.32
CA LEU A 138 2.35 9.57 -1.94
C LEU A 138 2.49 8.34 -1.03
N TYR A 139 1.52 7.42 -1.04
CA TYR A 139 1.55 6.22 -0.19
C TYR A 139 2.66 5.25 -0.62
N THR A 140 2.96 5.17 -1.91
CA THR A 140 4.06 4.32 -2.42
C THR A 140 5.43 4.96 -2.21
N LEU A 141 5.56 6.27 -2.40
CA LEU A 141 6.77 7.03 -2.06
C LEU A 141 7.07 6.98 -0.55
N ALA A 142 6.05 7.04 0.31
CA ALA A 142 6.25 6.94 1.76
C ALA A 142 6.91 5.62 2.17
N GLY A 143 6.56 4.50 1.53
CA GLY A 143 7.23 3.22 1.74
C GLY A 143 8.67 3.19 1.20
N VAL A 144 8.97 3.90 0.10
CA VAL A 144 10.35 4.04 -0.39
C VAL A 144 11.21 4.83 0.58
N VAL A 145 10.75 6.02 0.98
CA VAL A 145 11.46 6.89 1.92
C VAL A 145 11.69 6.17 3.24
N ALA A 146 10.68 5.48 3.78
CA ALA A 146 10.82 4.75 5.04
C ALA A 146 11.85 3.60 5.00
N VAL A 147 12.12 2.98 3.85
CA VAL A 147 13.23 2.02 3.72
C VAL A 147 14.58 2.73 3.69
N GLU A 148 14.69 3.86 2.98
CA GLU A 148 15.92 4.64 2.88
C GLU A 148 16.32 5.28 4.22
N GLU A 149 15.40 5.94 4.94
CA GLU A 149 15.66 6.53 6.26
C GLU A 149 16.01 5.46 7.31
N ALA A 150 15.54 4.22 7.14
CA ALA A 150 15.89 3.09 7.99
C ALA A 150 17.31 2.51 7.70
N GLY A 151 18.08 3.12 6.80
CA GLY A 151 19.41 2.64 6.38
C GLY A 151 19.37 1.54 5.31
N GLY A 152 18.20 1.27 4.73
CA GLY A 152 17.99 0.25 3.71
C GLY A 152 18.45 0.66 2.30
N PRO A 153 18.18 -0.18 1.29
CA PRO A 153 18.60 0.09 -0.08
C PRO A 153 17.77 1.18 -0.77
N LYS A 154 18.43 1.95 -1.64
CA LYS A 154 17.77 2.80 -2.65
C LYS A 154 16.76 1.98 -3.46
N ILE A 155 15.53 2.46 -3.55
CA ILE A 155 14.51 1.83 -4.41
C ILE A 155 14.29 2.69 -5.67
N PRO A 156 14.40 2.13 -6.88
CA PRO A 156 13.94 2.80 -8.10
C PRO A 156 12.45 3.16 -8.00
N PHE A 157 12.11 4.44 -8.14
CA PHE A 157 10.73 4.94 -8.02
C PHE A 157 10.29 5.77 -9.24
N ARG A 158 8.99 5.82 -9.52
CA ARG A 158 8.39 6.63 -10.60
C ARG A 158 7.07 7.25 -10.17
N LEU A 159 6.84 8.49 -10.60
CA LEU A 159 5.55 9.19 -10.49
C LEU A 159 4.67 8.92 -11.72
N GLY A 160 3.37 8.77 -11.49
CA GLY A 160 2.38 8.57 -12.53
C GLY A 160 1.09 7.90 -12.09
N ARG A 161 0.97 7.46 -10.83
CA ARG A 161 -0.27 6.85 -10.33
C ARG A 161 -1.35 7.92 -10.20
N THR A 162 -2.58 7.56 -10.52
CA THR A 162 -3.76 8.43 -10.36
C THR A 162 -4.51 8.08 -9.08
N ASP A 163 -5.40 8.97 -8.63
CA ASP A 163 -6.28 8.71 -7.49
C ASP A 163 -7.66 8.26 -7.94
N ALA A 164 -8.22 7.26 -7.25
CA ALA A 164 -9.62 6.90 -7.34
C ALA A 164 -10.48 7.93 -6.60
N THR A 165 -11.73 8.08 -7.05
CA THR A 165 -12.74 8.94 -6.42
C THR A 165 -13.62 8.19 -5.41
N SER A 166 -13.61 6.85 -5.44
CA SER A 166 -14.40 5.97 -4.58
C SER A 166 -13.70 4.62 -4.40
N GLY A 167 -14.18 3.81 -3.46
CA GLY A 167 -13.76 2.42 -3.27
C GLY A 167 -14.49 1.40 -4.17
N GLU A 168 -15.35 1.84 -5.09
CA GLU A 168 -16.16 0.97 -5.95
C GLU A 168 -15.33 0.07 -6.89
N THR A 169 -14.06 0.43 -7.11
CA THR A 169 -13.09 -0.33 -7.92
C THR A 169 -12.02 -1.04 -7.06
N SER A 170 -12.26 -1.19 -5.76
CA SER A 170 -11.44 -2.06 -4.90
C SER A 170 -11.64 -3.52 -5.32
N PRO A 171 -10.58 -4.36 -5.31
CA PRO A 171 -10.73 -5.79 -5.52
C PRO A 171 -11.50 -6.43 -4.35
N LYS A 172 -11.76 -7.74 -4.41
CA LYS A 172 -12.37 -8.46 -3.28
C LYS A 172 -11.36 -8.65 -2.14
N GLU A 173 -11.85 -8.79 -0.91
CA GLU A 173 -11.06 -9.07 0.31
C GLU A 173 -10.51 -10.51 0.28
N CYS A 174 -9.54 -10.75 -0.61
CA CYS A 174 -8.78 -12.00 -0.73
C CYS A 174 -7.39 -11.79 -1.35
N GLY A 175 -6.92 -10.54 -1.43
CA GLY A 175 -5.66 -10.18 -2.07
C GLY A 175 -4.42 -10.36 -1.18
N LEU A 176 -4.56 -10.11 0.12
CA LEU A 176 -3.44 -10.03 1.07
C LEU A 176 -3.14 -11.40 1.72
N PRO A 177 -1.88 -11.66 2.14
CA PRO A 177 -1.51 -12.92 2.77
C PRO A 177 -2.04 -13.05 4.20
N ASP A 178 -2.26 -14.29 4.63
CA ASP A 178 -2.46 -14.64 6.05
C ASP A 178 -1.14 -15.09 6.65
N ALA A 179 -0.90 -14.75 7.91
CA ALA A 179 0.27 -15.19 8.66
C ALA A 179 0.29 -16.71 8.94
N ASP A 180 -0.87 -17.37 8.94
CA ASP A 180 -0.96 -18.84 9.05
C ASP A 180 -2.23 -19.42 8.41
N LYS A 181 -2.15 -20.69 7.98
CA LYS A 181 -3.24 -21.52 7.41
C LYS A 181 -3.40 -22.87 8.12
N GLY A 182 -3.07 -22.95 9.41
CA GLY A 182 -3.21 -24.12 10.28
C GLY A 182 -2.22 -25.26 10.01
N SER A 183 -1.28 -25.11 9.07
CA SER A 183 -0.17 -26.05 8.88
C SER A 183 0.91 -25.49 7.95
N ARG A 184 2.17 -25.88 8.21
CA ARG A 184 3.34 -25.64 7.34
C ARG A 184 3.03 -25.77 5.84
N LYS A 185 2.37 -26.86 5.43
CA LYS A 185 2.08 -27.13 4.01
C LYS A 185 1.14 -26.07 3.42
N ASN A 186 0.07 -25.73 4.14
CA ASN A 186 -0.91 -24.76 3.69
C ASN A 186 -0.32 -23.34 3.68
N THR A 187 0.47 -23.00 4.70
CA THR A 187 1.10 -21.67 4.83
C THR A 187 2.17 -21.46 3.74
N ILE A 188 2.99 -22.47 3.42
CA ILE A 188 3.89 -22.46 2.24
C ILE A 188 3.12 -22.24 0.94
N GLN A 189 2.03 -22.99 0.73
CA GLN A 189 1.23 -22.91 -0.50
C GLN A 189 0.57 -21.52 -0.63
N HIS A 190 -0.01 -20.99 0.45
CA HIS A 190 -0.68 -19.69 0.47
C HIS A 190 0.26 -18.52 0.16
N ILE A 191 1.46 -18.51 0.73
CA ILE A 191 2.47 -17.49 0.40
C ILE A 191 2.83 -17.56 -1.09
N ARG A 192 3.05 -18.77 -1.63
CA ARG A 192 3.30 -18.93 -3.07
C ARG A 192 2.09 -18.48 -3.90
N ASP A 193 0.87 -18.88 -3.57
CA ASP A 193 -0.34 -18.52 -4.32
C ASP A 193 -0.55 -16.99 -4.39
N VAL A 194 -0.46 -16.30 -3.24
CA VAL A 194 -0.60 -14.83 -3.14
C VAL A 194 0.46 -14.10 -3.97
N PHE A 195 1.73 -14.49 -3.84
CA PHE A 195 2.83 -13.80 -4.52
C PHE A 195 2.97 -14.22 -6.00
N TYR A 196 2.62 -15.45 -6.36
CA TYR A 196 2.57 -15.91 -7.76
C TYR A 196 1.41 -15.26 -8.51
N ARG A 197 0.28 -14.95 -7.86
CA ARG A 197 -0.82 -14.13 -8.40
C ARG A 197 -0.34 -12.72 -8.77
N MET A 198 0.58 -12.15 -8.00
CA MET A 198 1.24 -10.87 -8.32
C MET A 198 2.37 -11.01 -9.35
N GLY A 199 2.98 -12.19 -9.47
CA GLY A 199 4.03 -12.48 -10.46
C GLY A 199 5.46 -12.45 -9.91
N PHE A 200 5.64 -12.69 -8.60
CA PHE A 200 6.95 -12.88 -7.98
C PHE A 200 7.41 -14.34 -8.06
N SER A 201 8.73 -14.52 -7.97
CA SER A 201 9.42 -15.79 -7.79
C SER A 201 9.78 -16.03 -6.31
N ASP A 202 10.11 -17.27 -5.94
CA ASP A 202 10.54 -17.62 -4.57
C ASP A 202 11.67 -16.73 -4.00
N ARG A 203 12.57 -16.23 -4.85
CA ARG A 203 13.64 -15.33 -4.42
C ARG A 203 13.10 -13.94 -4.06
N GLU A 204 12.21 -13.40 -4.88
CA GLU A 204 11.56 -12.11 -4.63
C GLU A 204 10.60 -12.18 -3.44
N ILE A 205 9.94 -13.33 -3.22
CA ILE A 205 9.13 -13.62 -2.02
C ILE A 205 9.99 -13.48 -0.77
N VAL A 206 11.09 -14.23 -0.68
CA VAL A 206 11.99 -14.21 0.50
C VAL A 206 12.62 -12.82 0.68
N ALA A 207 12.95 -12.12 -0.40
CA ALA A 207 13.43 -10.73 -0.30
C ALA A 207 12.35 -9.83 0.32
N LEU A 208 11.12 -9.84 -0.20
CA LEU A 208 10.02 -8.98 0.27
C LEU A 208 9.64 -9.25 1.73
N LEU A 209 9.65 -10.50 2.20
CA LEU A 209 9.44 -10.80 3.64
C LEU A 209 10.57 -10.27 4.54
N GLY A 210 11.74 -9.94 3.98
CA GLY A 210 12.79 -9.21 4.70
C GLY A 210 12.37 -7.82 5.20
N ALA A 211 11.24 -7.26 4.70
CA ALA A 211 10.65 -6.06 5.28
C ALA A 211 10.17 -6.23 6.74
N HIS A 212 9.98 -7.47 7.22
CA HIS A 212 9.73 -7.75 8.64
C HIS A 212 10.93 -7.39 9.54
N ALA A 213 12.10 -7.01 8.99
CA ALA A 213 13.13 -6.32 9.76
C ALA A 213 12.66 -5.01 10.41
N LEU A 214 11.56 -4.41 9.92
CA LEU A 214 10.98 -3.17 10.44
C LEU A 214 9.68 -3.39 11.23
N GLY A 215 9.62 -2.79 12.41
CA GLY A 215 8.45 -2.70 13.27
C GLY A 215 8.07 -4.02 13.96
N ARG A 216 6.77 -4.13 14.28
CA ARG A 216 6.23 -5.17 15.17
C ARG A 216 4.75 -5.47 14.92
N CYS A 217 4.34 -6.68 15.27
CA CYS A 217 2.94 -7.05 15.40
C CYS A 217 2.29 -6.49 16.69
N HIS A 218 0.99 -6.26 16.62
CA HIS A 218 0.20 -5.71 17.72
C HIS A 218 -1.15 -6.43 17.87
N THR A 219 -1.55 -6.77 19.10
CA THR A 219 -2.71 -7.63 19.37
C THR A 219 -4.04 -6.99 18.94
N ASP A 220 -4.16 -5.67 19.01
CA ASP A 220 -5.31 -4.88 18.58
C ASP A 220 -5.43 -4.76 17.04
N ARG A 221 -4.40 -5.16 16.29
CA ARG A 221 -4.31 -4.99 14.82
C ARG A 221 -4.27 -6.32 14.07
N SER A 222 -3.51 -7.29 14.58
CA SER A 222 -3.32 -8.60 13.92
C SER A 222 -3.44 -9.80 14.87
N GLY A 223 -3.72 -9.59 16.17
CA GLY A 223 -3.72 -10.64 17.19
C GLY A 223 -2.32 -11.10 17.63
N TYR A 224 -1.32 -11.02 16.75
CA TYR A 224 0.09 -11.28 17.04
C TYR A 224 0.73 -10.17 17.88
N TRP A 225 1.84 -10.45 18.57
CA TRP A 225 2.55 -9.47 19.41
C TRP A 225 4.08 -9.49 19.23
N GLY A 226 4.67 -8.30 19.09
CA GLY A 226 6.10 -8.07 19.26
C GLY A 226 6.89 -7.94 17.94
N PRO A 227 8.19 -7.60 18.03
CA PRO A 227 9.07 -7.38 16.88
C PRO A 227 9.79 -8.64 16.41
N TRP A 228 10.23 -8.64 15.15
CA TRP A 228 11.08 -9.70 14.59
C TRP A 228 12.59 -9.46 14.83
N THR A 229 12.99 -8.21 15.08
CA THR A 229 14.36 -7.73 15.25
C THR A 229 14.51 -6.94 16.55
N PHE A 230 15.74 -6.73 17.02
CA PHE A 230 15.98 -5.81 18.15
C PHE A 230 16.02 -4.34 17.69
N ALA A 231 16.38 -4.10 16.43
CA ALA A 231 16.47 -2.77 15.84
C ALA A 231 15.24 -2.48 14.94
N GLU A 232 14.07 -2.31 15.56
CA GLU A 232 12.75 -2.21 14.88
C GLU A 232 12.65 -1.06 13.84
N ASN A 233 13.57 -0.11 13.83
CA ASN A 233 13.62 1.02 12.88
C ASN A 233 14.83 0.95 11.93
N THR A 234 15.55 -0.18 11.87
CA THR A 234 16.75 -0.36 11.04
C THR A 234 16.55 -1.47 10.03
N PHE A 235 16.57 -1.14 8.74
CA PHE A 235 16.42 -2.10 7.66
C PHE A 235 17.77 -2.79 7.43
N SER A 236 17.87 -4.07 7.82
CA SER A 236 19.10 -4.86 7.74
C SER A 236 18.80 -6.34 7.46
N ASN A 237 19.84 -7.14 7.20
CA ASN A 237 19.69 -8.60 7.09
C ASN A 237 19.48 -9.32 8.44
N GLU A 238 19.40 -8.59 9.57
CA GLU A 238 19.27 -9.16 10.92
C GLU A 238 18.06 -10.11 11.03
N TYR A 239 16.93 -9.79 10.38
CA TYR A 239 15.76 -10.66 10.28
C TYR A 239 16.12 -12.08 9.81
N PHE A 240 16.90 -12.23 8.73
CA PHE A 240 17.30 -13.55 8.22
C PHE A 240 18.35 -14.23 9.10
N ARG A 241 19.19 -13.45 9.79
CA ARG A 241 20.17 -13.97 10.77
C ARG A 241 19.46 -14.55 11.98
N LEU A 242 18.60 -13.79 12.63
CA LEU A 242 17.80 -14.22 13.79
C LEU A 242 16.91 -15.42 13.42
N LEU A 243 16.24 -15.39 12.26
CA LEU A 243 15.42 -16.51 11.80
C LEU A 243 16.21 -17.83 11.65
N LEU A 244 17.53 -17.79 11.37
CA LEU A 244 18.38 -18.98 11.28
C LEU A 244 19.11 -19.36 12.58
N GLU A 245 19.47 -18.37 13.40
CA GLU A 245 20.36 -18.56 14.55
C GLU A 245 19.62 -18.69 15.88
N GLU A 246 18.42 -18.10 16.03
CA GLU A 246 17.62 -18.18 17.26
C GLU A 246 16.86 -19.50 17.43
N ARG A 247 16.55 -19.81 18.69
CA ARG A 247 15.77 -20.99 19.07
C ARG A 247 14.29 -20.67 19.27
N TRP A 248 13.59 -20.61 18.14
CA TRP A 248 12.15 -20.39 18.07
C TRP A 248 11.35 -21.49 18.76
N SER A 249 10.50 -21.11 19.70
CA SER A 249 9.56 -21.98 20.41
C SER A 249 8.12 -21.46 20.29
N PRO A 250 7.07 -22.30 20.30
CA PRO A 250 5.69 -21.82 20.24
C PRO A 250 5.36 -20.95 21.46
N LYS A 251 4.72 -19.80 21.22
CA LYS A 251 4.33 -18.84 22.24
C LYS A 251 3.19 -19.39 23.09
N VAL A 252 3.44 -19.57 24.38
CA VAL A 252 2.46 -20.13 25.34
C VAL A 252 1.97 -19.13 26.39
N SER A 253 2.63 -17.97 26.51
CA SER A 253 2.24 -16.94 27.47
C SER A 253 2.54 -15.52 27.00
N HIS A 254 1.82 -14.54 27.55
CA HIS A 254 2.11 -13.12 27.41
C HIS A 254 1.69 -12.38 28.68
N ASN A 255 2.53 -11.47 29.18
CA ASN A 255 2.30 -10.68 30.40
C ASN A 255 1.78 -11.52 31.60
N CYS A 256 2.44 -12.66 31.84
CA CYS A 256 2.11 -13.65 32.88
C CYS A 256 0.72 -14.31 32.78
N LYS A 257 0.05 -14.21 31.63
CA LYS A 257 -1.18 -14.94 31.29
C LYS A 257 -0.90 -16.01 30.22
N PRO A 258 -1.72 -17.07 30.12
CA PRO A 258 -1.72 -17.93 28.93
C PRO A 258 -1.91 -17.10 27.65
N TRP A 259 -1.29 -17.54 26.55
CA TRP A 259 -1.48 -16.90 25.24
C TRP A 259 -2.86 -17.26 24.66
N ASP A 260 -3.62 -16.24 24.29
CA ASP A 260 -4.97 -16.30 23.70
C ASP A 260 -5.03 -15.78 22.26
N GLY A 261 -3.89 -15.36 21.71
CA GLY A 261 -3.72 -14.98 20.31
C GLY A 261 -3.46 -16.18 19.37
N PRO A 262 -3.23 -15.91 18.08
CA PRO A 262 -2.94 -16.94 17.07
C PRO A 262 -1.56 -17.62 17.27
N ASP A 263 -1.37 -18.78 16.64
CA ASP A 263 -0.11 -19.54 16.67
C ASP A 263 1.10 -18.66 16.30
N GLN A 264 1.95 -18.35 17.28
CA GLN A 264 3.12 -17.48 17.15
C GLN A 264 4.35 -18.20 17.69
N PHE A 265 5.54 -17.85 17.21
CA PHE A 265 6.82 -18.30 17.79
C PHE A 265 7.52 -17.15 18.51
N GLU A 266 8.29 -17.48 19.55
CA GLU A 266 9.11 -16.55 20.33
C GLU A 266 10.53 -17.10 20.57
N ASP A 267 11.49 -16.20 20.76
CA ASP A 267 12.89 -16.55 21.07
C ASP A 267 13.07 -17.00 22.53
N SER A 268 14.29 -17.41 22.87
CA SER A 268 14.62 -17.88 24.23
C SER A 268 14.44 -16.85 25.35
N THR A 269 14.34 -15.55 25.01
CA THR A 269 14.09 -14.44 25.94
C THR A 269 12.66 -13.89 25.90
N GLY A 270 11.81 -14.35 24.96
CA GLY A 270 10.42 -13.87 24.78
C GLY A 270 10.31 -12.42 24.32
N LYS A 271 11.35 -11.87 23.69
CA LYS A 271 11.43 -10.48 23.20
C LYS A 271 11.18 -10.35 21.71
N LEU A 272 11.64 -11.34 20.94
CA LEU A 272 11.45 -11.43 19.50
C LEU A 272 10.33 -12.41 19.18
N MET A 273 9.75 -12.26 17.99
CA MET A 273 8.74 -13.17 17.46
C MET A 273 9.00 -13.56 16.00
N MET A 274 8.39 -14.66 15.60
CA MET A 274 8.22 -15.05 14.20
C MET A 274 6.79 -15.52 13.99
N LEU A 275 6.17 -15.13 12.88
CA LEU A 275 4.90 -15.68 12.42
C LEU A 275 5.12 -17.09 11.84
N PRO A 276 4.08 -17.93 11.74
CA PRO A 276 4.16 -19.18 10.98
C PRO A 276 4.58 -18.95 9.52
N SER A 277 4.21 -17.81 8.93
CA SER A 277 4.65 -17.36 7.60
C SER A 277 6.15 -17.06 7.48
N ASP A 278 6.80 -16.60 8.56
CA ASP A 278 8.25 -16.40 8.59
C ASP A 278 8.96 -17.75 8.80
N MET A 279 8.44 -18.54 9.74
CA MET A 279 8.98 -19.85 10.10
C MET A 279 8.95 -20.85 8.92
N VAL A 280 8.03 -20.73 7.96
CA VAL A 280 8.07 -21.58 6.77
C VAL A 280 9.24 -21.26 5.83
N LEU A 281 9.84 -20.07 5.87
CA LEU A 281 10.98 -19.72 5.02
C LEU A 281 12.24 -20.57 5.32
N ILE A 282 12.39 -21.08 6.55
CA ILE A 282 13.47 -22.01 6.94
C ILE A 282 13.05 -23.49 6.91
N GLN A 283 11.78 -23.78 6.62
CA GLN A 283 11.20 -25.12 6.55
C GLN A 283 10.98 -25.60 5.10
N ASP A 284 10.78 -24.69 4.15
CA ASP A 284 10.79 -24.97 2.72
C ASP A 284 12.24 -24.92 2.17
N PRO A 285 12.74 -25.98 1.50
CA PRO A 285 14.13 -26.01 1.03
C PRO A 285 14.50 -24.94 -0.02
N ALA A 286 13.53 -24.47 -0.82
CA ALA A 286 13.79 -23.46 -1.85
C ALA A 286 13.86 -22.05 -1.24
N PHE A 287 12.92 -21.71 -0.34
CA PHE A 287 13.00 -20.47 0.44
C PHE A 287 14.26 -20.44 1.32
N ARG A 288 14.56 -21.55 2.01
CA ARG A 288 15.69 -21.64 2.96
C ARG A 288 17.02 -21.32 2.30
N LYS A 289 17.23 -21.78 1.06
CA LYS A 289 18.44 -21.49 0.28
C LYS A 289 18.63 -19.98 0.01
N VAL A 290 17.54 -19.21 -0.03
CA VAL A 290 17.58 -17.75 -0.20
C VAL A 290 17.77 -17.05 1.16
N VAL A 291 17.11 -17.51 2.22
CA VAL A 291 17.35 -17.04 3.61
C VAL A 291 18.83 -17.21 3.99
N GLU A 292 19.41 -18.39 3.73
CA GLU A 292 20.82 -18.71 3.98
C GLU A 292 21.81 -17.95 3.09
N LEU A 293 21.35 -17.25 2.04
CA LEU A 293 22.14 -16.29 1.29
C LEU A 293 22.04 -14.91 1.94
N TYR A 294 20.83 -14.39 2.15
CA TYR A 294 20.61 -13.04 2.68
C TYR A 294 21.16 -12.85 4.10
N ALA A 295 21.11 -13.87 4.96
CA ALA A 295 21.75 -13.86 6.28
C ALA A 295 23.29 -13.78 6.26
N LYS A 296 23.92 -14.02 5.09
CA LYS A 296 25.39 -13.98 4.89
C LYS A 296 25.84 -12.83 3.98
N ASP A 297 24.95 -12.34 3.12
CA ASP A 297 25.21 -11.30 2.12
C ASP A 297 24.05 -10.30 2.12
N GLU A 298 24.21 -9.25 2.93
CA GLU A 298 23.27 -8.12 3.00
C GLU A 298 23.22 -7.33 1.69
N SER A 299 24.31 -7.26 0.93
CA SER A 299 24.31 -6.58 -0.38
C SER A 299 23.47 -7.33 -1.42
N ALA A 300 23.46 -8.67 -1.38
CA ALA A 300 22.53 -9.47 -2.18
C ALA A 300 21.08 -9.28 -1.74
N PHE A 301 20.81 -9.21 -0.44
CA PHE A 301 19.47 -8.89 0.08
C PHE A 301 18.99 -7.52 -0.39
N PHE A 302 19.78 -6.48 -0.14
CA PHE A 302 19.47 -5.08 -0.44
C PHE A 302 19.19 -4.88 -1.94
N LYS A 303 20.03 -5.47 -2.80
CA LYS A 303 19.85 -5.44 -4.26
C LYS A 303 18.54 -6.08 -4.71
N ASP A 304 18.22 -7.26 -4.19
CA ASP A 304 17.02 -8.00 -4.60
C ASP A 304 15.75 -7.38 -4.00
N PHE A 305 15.81 -6.88 -2.76
CA PHE A 305 14.71 -6.15 -2.13
C PHE A 305 14.37 -4.88 -2.90
N ALA A 306 15.35 -4.04 -3.24
CA ALA A 306 15.12 -2.85 -4.05
C ALA A 306 14.45 -3.16 -5.40
N SER A 307 14.87 -4.24 -6.06
CA SER A 307 14.28 -4.72 -7.31
C SER A 307 12.85 -5.23 -7.13
N ALA A 308 12.61 -6.07 -6.11
CA ALA A 308 11.31 -6.67 -5.84
C ALA A 308 10.29 -5.65 -5.33
N PHE A 309 10.71 -4.69 -4.50
CA PHE A 309 9.86 -3.63 -3.97
C PHE A 309 9.57 -2.56 -5.03
N ALA A 310 10.53 -2.16 -5.88
CA ALA A 310 10.23 -1.32 -7.06
C ALA A 310 9.21 -1.99 -7.99
N LYS A 311 9.42 -3.28 -8.31
CA LYS A 311 8.48 -4.09 -9.10
C LYS A 311 7.09 -4.13 -8.47
N LEU A 312 7.00 -4.35 -7.16
CA LEU A 312 5.75 -4.35 -6.39
C LEU A 312 4.98 -3.03 -6.54
N LEU A 313 5.62 -1.90 -6.28
CA LEU A 313 4.94 -0.61 -6.29
C LEU A 313 4.42 -0.25 -7.68
N ASP A 314 5.09 -0.71 -8.74
CA ASP A 314 4.71 -0.51 -10.14
C ASP A 314 3.67 -1.54 -10.68
N LEU A 315 3.24 -2.53 -9.89
CA LEU A 315 2.24 -3.52 -10.30
C LEU A 315 0.89 -2.87 -10.65
N GLY A 316 0.40 -3.13 -11.87
CA GLY A 316 -0.86 -2.57 -12.37
C GLY A 316 -0.81 -1.09 -12.78
N VAL A 317 0.39 -0.51 -12.89
CA VAL A 317 0.56 0.91 -13.26
C VAL A 317 1.18 1.04 -14.66
N GLU A 318 0.45 1.67 -15.59
CA GLU A 318 0.98 2.00 -16.93
C GLU A 318 1.74 3.33 -16.90
N PHE A 319 3.07 3.27 -16.91
CA PHE A 319 3.93 4.45 -17.04
C PHE A 319 4.28 4.72 -18.52
N PRO A 320 4.02 5.92 -19.06
CA PRO A 320 4.60 6.35 -20.32
C PRO A 320 6.13 6.25 -20.28
N SER A 321 6.74 5.82 -21.39
CA SER A 321 8.21 5.64 -21.50
C SER A 321 9.03 6.93 -21.30
N THR A 322 8.38 8.09 -21.31
CA THR A 322 8.95 9.41 -21.04
C THR A 322 8.97 9.79 -19.55
N LYS A 323 8.37 9.00 -18.65
CA LYS A 323 8.40 9.25 -17.20
C LYS A 323 9.80 8.95 -16.63
N PRO A 324 10.46 9.90 -15.94
CA PRO A 324 11.77 9.68 -15.35
C PRO A 324 11.70 8.70 -14.19
N TRP A 325 12.76 7.90 -14.04
CA TRP A 325 13.06 7.17 -12.81
C TRP A 325 13.75 8.10 -11.81
N TYR A 326 13.42 7.91 -10.54
CA TYR A 326 14.09 8.54 -9.40
C TYR A 326 14.76 7.47 -8.53
N GLN A 327 15.87 7.84 -7.90
CA GLN A 327 16.54 7.10 -6.82
C GLN A 327 17.14 8.14 -5.88
N PHE A 328 16.76 8.13 -4.61
CA PHE A 328 17.17 9.16 -3.66
C PHE A 328 18.33 8.67 -2.80
N TRP A 329 18.94 9.58 -2.05
CA TRP A 329 19.57 9.26 -0.77
C TRP A 329 18.70 9.91 0.29
#